data_AF-W4LR36-F1
#
_entry.id   AF-W4LR36-F1
#
_cell.length_a   1.000
_cell.length_b   1.000
_cell.length_c   1.000
_cell.angle_alpha   90.00
_cell.angle_beta   90.00
_cell.angle_gamma   90.00
#
_symmetry.space_group_name_H-M   'P 1'
#
loop_
_entity.id
_entity.type
_entity.pdbx_description
1 polymer ?
#
loop_
_entity_poly.entity_id
_entity_poly.type
_entity_poly.pdbx_seq_one_letter_code
_entity_poly.pdbx_strand_id
1 'polypeptide(L)'
;MSTQDAFLSRVRRALQVQGHASQAELALPESAPESAETIRSRLRPQRAALVARLQDELRAVGGQVVRAESVAEATQYVTQLAREYEAELVVRWDDALLEMLEVDAALQEQGVEVSPAAPPLEDAAAMAEQRDHLRELLARADIGLSGADFVIAETGTLALSTLPGQMRGVSLLPPVHVAVVKHSQIVESMADCLAMLQDEGQVDIQERLTSCVSFITGPSRTGDIELSLTVGVHGPGELHLIILDDPSDTDI
;
A
#
# COMPACT_ATOMS: atom_id res chain seq x y z
N MET A 1 23.12 -15.83 -24.03
CA MET A 1 23.04 -15.78 -22.55
C MET A 1 22.47 -14.44 -22.18
N SER A 2 21.43 -14.40 -21.35
CA SER A 2 20.84 -13.12 -20.92
C SER A 2 21.79 -12.39 -19.97
N THR A 3 21.64 -11.07 -19.84
CA THR A 3 22.39 -10.25 -18.88
C THR A 3 22.20 -10.74 -17.44
N GLN A 4 21.01 -11.25 -17.13
CA GLN A 4 20.68 -11.85 -15.85
C GLN A 4 21.51 -13.13 -15.57
N ASP A 5 21.64 -14.02 -16.55
CA ASP A 5 22.41 -15.27 -16.39
C ASP A 5 23.88 -14.99 -16.12
N ALA A 6 24.45 -13.99 -16.80
CA ALA A 6 25.83 -13.57 -16.61
C ALA A 6 26.07 -12.96 -15.22
N PHE A 7 25.13 -12.12 -14.75
CA PHE A 7 25.18 -11.54 -13.41
C PHE A 7 25.09 -12.61 -12.32
N LEU A 8 24.09 -13.49 -12.38
CA LEU A 8 23.91 -14.56 -11.40
C LEU A 8 25.10 -15.52 -11.37
N SER A 9 25.70 -15.81 -12.53
CA SER A 9 26.90 -16.64 -12.61
C SER A 9 28.12 -15.99 -11.93
N ARG A 10 28.28 -14.66 -12.06
CA ARG A 10 29.34 -13.92 -11.36
C ARG A 10 29.13 -13.93 -9.84
N VAL A 11 27.90 -13.70 -9.38
CA VAL A 11 27.55 -13.72 -7.96
C VAL A 11 27.81 -15.11 -7.36
N ARG A 12 27.33 -16.19 -8.01
CA ARG A 12 27.59 -17.57 -7.58
C ARG A 12 29.08 -17.89 -7.49
N ARG A 13 29.87 -17.45 -8.49
CA ARG A 13 31.32 -17.62 -8.49
C ARG A 13 31.98 -16.86 -7.33
N ALA A 14 31.55 -15.64 -7.03
CA ALA A 14 32.11 -14.82 -5.97
C ALA A 14 31.81 -15.38 -4.57
N LEU A 15 30.62 -15.96 -4.38
CA LEU A 15 30.19 -16.51 -3.08
C LEU A 15 30.71 -17.94 -2.81
N GLN A 16 31.40 -18.58 -3.76
CA GLN A 16 31.80 -20.01 -3.69
C GLN A 16 30.64 -20.98 -3.42
N VAL A 17 29.40 -20.53 -3.56
CA VAL A 17 28.22 -21.35 -3.40
C VAL A 17 28.05 -22.15 -4.69
N GLN A 18 28.40 -23.45 -4.67
CA GLN A 18 27.86 -24.37 -5.66
C GLN A 18 26.35 -24.28 -5.57
N GLY A 19 25.67 -24.09 -6.71
CA GLY A 19 24.26 -23.74 -6.77
C GLY A 19 23.41 -24.65 -5.90
N HIS A 20 23.13 -24.20 -4.69
CA HIS A 20 21.94 -24.61 -3.98
C HIS A 20 20.84 -23.81 -4.69
N ALA A 21 20.29 -24.38 -5.76
CA ALA A 21 18.85 -24.20 -5.90
C ALA A 21 18.32 -24.61 -4.52
N SER A 22 17.71 -23.69 -3.78
CA SER A 22 17.03 -24.03 -2.55
C SER A 22 15.92 -25.02 -2.93
N GLN A 23 16.28 -26.31 -3.03
CA GLN A 23 15.38 -27.44 -2.94
C GLN A 23 15.12 -27.78 -1.48
N ALA A 24 15.65 -27.00 -0.54
CA ALA A 24 14.99 -26.90 0.75
C ALA A 24 13.60 -26.35 0.44
N GLU A 25 12.62 -27.26 0.35
CA GLU A 25 11.25 -26.93 0.70
C GLU A 25 11.39 -26.11 1.97
N LEU A 26 11.07 -24.82 1.88
CA LEU A 26 10.78 -24.07 3.09
C LEU A 26 9.64 -24.86 3.71
N ALA A 27 9.96 -25.65 4.74
CA ALA A 27 8.97 -26.30 5.55
C ALA A 27 8.22 -25.15 6.22
N LEU A 28 7.10 -24.77 5.60
CA LEU A 28 6.13 -23.89 6.22
C LEU A 28 5.75 -24.55 7.55
N PRO A 29 5.49 -23.75 8.60
CA PRO A 29 5.08 -24.30 9.90
C PRO A 29 3.95 -25.31 9.71
N GLU A 30 4.01 -26.43 10.45
CA GLU A 30 3.06 -27.54 10.31
C GLU A 30 1.61 -27.13 10.63
N SER A 31 1.43 -26.08 11.44
CA SER A 31 0.14 -25.46 11.66
C SER A 31 -0.23 -24.60 10.46
N ALA A 32 -1.29 -24.98 9.76
CA ALA A 32 -1.93 -24.09 8.81
C ALA A 32 -2.27 -22.76 9.51
N PRO A 33 -2.02 -21.61 8.86
CA PRO A 33 -2.51 -20.34 9.37
C PRO A 33 -4.03 -20.42 9.61
N GLU A 34 -4.52 -19.66 10.60
CA GLU A 34 -5.98 -19.52 10.78
C GLU A 34 -6.62 -19.04 9.47
N SER A 35 -7.80 -19.58 9.12
CA SER A 35 -8.51 -19.12 7.93
C SER A 35 -8.98 -17.68 8.08
N ALA A 36 -9.13 -16.97 6.96
CA ALA A 36 -9.62 -15.60 6.94
C ALA A 36 -10.97 -15.45 7.64
N GLU A 37 -11.86 -16.43 7.48
CA GLU A 37 -13.18 -16.44 8.14
C GLU A 37 -13.06 -16.52 9.68
N THR A 38 -12.13 -17.34 10.18
CA THR A 38 -11.87 -17.48 11.63
C THR A 38 -11.34 -16.17 12.21
N ILE A 39 -10.37 -15.57 11.54
CA ILE A 39 -9.78 -14.29 11.92
C ILE A 39 -10.87 -13.21 11.91
N ARG A 40 -11.62 -13.05 10.83
CA ARG A 40 -12.71 -12.05 10.74
C ARG A 40 -13.76 -12.23 11.84
N SER A 41 -14.15 -13.45 12.16
CA SER A 41 -15.10 -13.75 13.24
C SER A 41 -14.57 -13.32 14.60
N ARG A 42 -13.27 -13.58 14.87
CA ARG A 42 -12.58 -13.17 16.11
C ARG A 42 -12.43 -11.66 16.23
N LEU A 43 -12.13 -10.97 15.12
CA LEU A 43 -11.88 -9.53 15.09
C LEU A 43 -13.16 -8.69 15.07
N ARG A 44 -14.27 -9.20 14.50
CA ARG A 44 -15.56 -8.49 14.42
C ARG A 44 -16.01 -7.86 15.74
N PRO A 45 -16.10 -8.59 16.88
CA PRO A 45 -16.53 -8.00 18.15
C PRO A 45 -15.53 -6.98 18.72
N GLN A 46 -14.29 -6.95 18.22
CA GLN A 46 -13.21 -6.09 18.71
C GLN A 46 -12.94 -4.89 17.79
N ARG A 47 -13.67 -4.75 16.66
CA ARG A 47 -13.44 -3.73 15.62
C ARG A 47 -13.30 -2.30 16.16
N ALA A 48 -14.18 -1.88 17.07
CA ALA A 48 -14.10 -0.54 17.64
C ALA A 48 -12.80 -0.32 18.44
N ALA A 49 -12.35 -1.33 19.19
CA ALA A 49 -11.10 -1.27 19.94
C ALA A 49 -9.88 -1.30 19.02
N LEU A 50 -9.92 -2.10 17.95
CA LEU A 50 -8.87 -2.16 16.93
C LEU A 50 -8.70 -0.82 16.22
N VAL A 51 -9.80 -0.15 15.87
CA VAL A 51 -9.76 1.17 15.23
C VAL A 51 -9.17 2.21 16.16
N ALA A 52 -9.57 2.21 17.44
CA ALA A 52 -8.98 3.10 18.43
C ALA A 52 -7.47 2.85 18.58
N ARG A 53 -7.06 1.58 18.69
CA ARG A 53 -5.64 1.20 18.76
C ARG A 53 -4.87 1.65 17.51
N LEU A 54 -5.40 1.38 16.33
CA LEU A 54 -4.82 1.82 15.06
C LEU A 54 -4.64 3.34 15.02
N GLN A 55 -5.64 4.09 15.47
CA GLN A 55 -5.57 5.55 15.51
C GLN A 55 -4.43 6.04 16.42
N ASP A 56 -4.26 5.42 17.57
CA ASP A 56 -3.20 5.78 18.51
C ASP A 56 -1.81 5.40 17.96
N GLU A 57 -1.66 4.18 17.44
CA GLU A 57 -0.38 3.69 16.91
C GLU A 57 0.05 4.44 15.64
N LEU A 58 -0.87 4.70 14.69
CA LEU A 58 -0.53 5.44 13.47
C LEU A 58 -0.10 6.88 13.81
N ARG A 59 -0.79 7.54 14.75
CA ARG A 59 -0.39 8.87 15.23
C ARG A 59 0.96 8.84 15.95
N ALA A 60 1.22 7.81 16.74
CA ALA A 60 2.49 7.65 17.44
C ALA A 60 3.69 7.52 16.46
N VAL A 61 3.47 6.94 15.28
CA VAL A 61 4.50 6.85 14.23
C VAL A 61 4.53 8.06 13.28
N GLY A 62 3.67 9.07 13.51
CA GLY A 62 3.65 10.34 12.78
C GLY A 62 2.67 10.39 11.61
N GLY A 63 1.78 9.41 11.46
CA GLY A 63 0.70 9.45 10.47
C GLY A 63 -0.53 10.21 10.99
N GLN A 64 -1.34 10.69 10.06
CA GLN A 64 -2.64 11.32 10.31
C GLN A 64 -3.75 10.31 10.08
N VAL A 65 -4.77 10.29 10.96
CA VAL A 65 -5.93 9.40 10.79
C VAL A 65 -7.21 10.21 10.83
N VAL A 66 -8.03 10.02 9.81
CA VAL A 66 -9.39 10.57 9.69
C VAL A 66 -10.38 9.44 9.54
N ARG A 67 -11.51 9.55 10.23
CA ARG A 67 -12.67 8.70 10.02
C ARG A 67 -13.65 9.46 9.15
N ALA A 68 -14.13 8.82 8.10
CA ALA A 68 -15.13 9.35 7.20
C ALA A 68 -16.39 8.50 7.33
N GLU A 69 -17.51 9.11 7.71
CA GLU A 69 -18.81 8.43 7.85
C GLU A 69 -19.46 8.15 6.49
N SER A 70 -18.92 8.76 5.41
CA SER A 70 -19.41 8.58 4.06
C SER A 70 -18.32 8.78 3.01
N VAL A 71 -18.61 8.28 1.81
CA VAL A 71 -17.84 8.53 0.58
C VAL A 71 -17.62 10.03 0.38
N ALA A 72 -18.65 10.85 0.58
CA ALA A 72 -18.57 12.30 0.41
C ALA A 72 -17.56 12.95 1.38
N GLU A 73 -17.53 12.49 2.64
CA GLU A 73 -16.56 13.00 3.63
C GLU A 73 -15.13 12.60 3.29
N ALA A 74 -14.91 11.36 2.84
CA ALA A 74 -13.60 10.90 2.39
C ALA A 74 -13.10 11.71 1.18
N THR A 75 -13.95 11.92 0.18
CA THR A 75 -13.63 12.72 -1.01
C THR A 75 -13.41 14.19 -0.68
N GLN A 76 -14.20 14.75 0.24
CA GLN A 76 -13.99 16.10 0.74
C GLN A 76 -12.62 16.24 1.42
N TYR A 77 -12.21 15.25 2.21
CA TYR A 77 -10.90 15.28 2.86
C TYR A 77 -9.75 15.23 1.85
N VAL A 78 -9.83 14.34 0.85
CA VAL A 78 -8.82 14.27 -0.23
C VAL A 78 -8.73 15.58 -1.00
N THR A 79 -9.86 16.17 -1.38
CA THR A 79 -9.88 17.44 -2.10
C THR A 79 -9.42 18.63 -1.24
N GLN A 80 -9.69 18.61 0.06
CA GLN A 80 -9.15 19.60 0.99
C GLN A 80 -7.62 19.52 1.06
N LEU A 81 -7.06 18.31 1.18
CA LEU A 81 -5.61 18.12 1.15
C LEU A 81 -5.01 18.64 -0.17
N ALA A 82 -5.61 18.31 -1.31
CA ALA A 82 -5.15 18.82 -2.60
C ALA A 82 -5.07 20.36 -2.65
N ARG A 83 -6.03 21.06 -2.03
CA ARG A 83 -5.97 22.54 -1.92
C ARG A 83 -4.90 23.02 -0.95
N GLU A 84 -4.74 22.36 0.18
CA GLU A 84 -3.77 22.73 1.21
C GLU A 84 -2.33 22.61 0.72
N TYR A 85 -2.05 21.58 -0.06
CA TYR A 85 -0.73 21.37 -0.69
C TYR A 85 -0.60 22.04 -2.06
N GLU A 86 -1.59 22.81 -2.50
CA GLU A 86 -1.63 23.44 -3.84
C GLU A 86 -1.31 22.41 -4.96
N ALA A 87 -1.82 21.19 -4.80
CA ALA A 87 -1.50 20.06 -5.66
C ALA A 87 -1.94 20.31 -7.10
N GLU A 88 -1.03 20.14 -8.05
CA GLU A 88 -1.31 20.19 -9.48
C GLU A 88 -1.57 18.78 -10.02
N LEU A 89 -0.93 17.76 -9.44
CA LEU A 89 -1.06 16.37 -9.86
C LEU A 89 -1.30 15.41 -8.68
N VAL A 90 -2.39 14.65 -8.79
CA VAL A 90 -2.69 13.50 -7.94
C VAL A 90 -2.55 12.22 -8.75
N VAL A 91 -1.76 11.28 -8.24
CA VAL A 91 -1.64 9.94 -8.82
C VAL A 91 -2.35 8.96 -7.93
N ARG A 92 -3.15 8.08 -8.51
CA ARG A 92 -3.94 7.12 -7.74
C ARG A 92 -3.80 5.69 -8.21
N TRP A 93 -4.10 4.75 -7.33
CA TRP A 93 -4.31 3.37 -7.74
C TRP A 93 -5.59 3.21 -8.56
N ASP A 94 -5.57 2.16 -9.38
CA ASP A 94 -6.73 1.64 -10.08
C ASP A 94 -7.36 0.54 -9.22
N ASP A 95 -8.21 0.95 -8.28
CA ASP A 95 -8.92 0.04 -7.38
C ASP A 95 -10.37 0.50 -7.12
N ALA A 96 -11.24 -0.48 -6.86
CA ALA A 96 -12.68 -0.26 -6.75
C ALA A 96 -13.09 0.66 -5.59
N LEU A 97 -12.27 0.76 -4.52
CA LEU A 97 -12.57 1.65 -3.40
C LEU A 97 -12.35 3.11 -3.81
N LEU A 98 -11.25 3.40 -4.51
CA LEU A 98 -11.00 4.75 -5.01
C LEU A 98 -11.96 5.16 -6.13
N GLU A 99 -12.37 4.22 -6.99
CA GLU A 99 -13.43 4.46 -7.97
C GLU A 99 -14.75 4.86 -7.28
N MET A 100 -15.13 4.16 -6.21
CA MET A 100 -16.33 4.46 -5.42
C MET A 100 -16.30 5.85 -4.80
N LEU A 101 -15.12 6.38 -4.48
CA LEU A 101 -14.96 7.74 -3.95
C LEU A 101 -15.23 8.84 -4.98
N GLU A 102 -15.22 8.53 -6.27
CA GLU A 102 -15.35 9.53 -7.35
C GLU A 102 -14.36 10.71 -7.20
N VAL A 103 -13.18 10.45 -6.63
CA VAL A 103 -12.14 11.46 -6.34
C VAL A 103 -11.68 12.19 -7.59
N ASP A 104 -11.64 11.52 -8.74
CA ASP A 104 -11.19 12.09 -10.00
C ASP A 104 -12.01 13.31 -10.40
N ALA A 105 -13.35 13.17 -10.40
CA ALA A 105 -14.24 14.26 -10.78
C ALA A 105 -14.11 15.43 -9.81
N ALA A 106 -14.09 15.16 -8.51
CA ALA A 106 -14.02 16.18 -7.47
C ALA A 106 -12.69 16.96 -7.46
N LEU A 107 -11.58 16.32 -7.82
CA LEU A 107 -10.26 16.95 -7.97
C LEU A 107 -10.16 17.72 -9.30
N GLN A 108 -10.66 17.16 -10.40
CA GLN A 108 -10.66 17.82 -11.71
C GLN A 108 -11.49 19.11 -11.74
N GLU A 109 -12.62 19.15 -11.01
CA GLU A 109 -13.41 20.38 -10.83
C GLU A 109 -12.61 21.52 -10.18
N GLN A 110 -11.53 21.20 -9.48
CA GLN A 110 -10.63 22.15 -8.81
C GLN A 110 -9.40 22.47 -9.67
N GLY A 111 -9.31 21.92 -10.87
CA GLY A 111 -8.19 22.10 -11.79
C GLY A 111 -7.00 21.20 -11.50
N VAL A 112 -7.14 20.20 -10.62
CA VAL A 112 -6.08 19.22 -10.32
C VAL A 112 -6.09 18.11 -11.36
N GLU A 113 -4.92 17.82 -11.95
CA GLU A 113 -4.74 16.67 -12.83
C GLU A 113 -4.80 15.39 -11.99
N VAL A 114 -5.58 14.39 -12.43
CA VAL A 114 -5.64 13.08 -11.78
C VAL A 114 -5.26 12.01 -12.78
N SER A 115 -4.32 11.15 -12.39
CA SER A 115 -3.83 10.08 -13.27
C SER A 115 -3.84 8.72 -12.56
N PRO A 116 -4.47 7.69 -13.14
CA PRO A 116 -4.36 6.33 -12.63
C PRO A 116 -2.96 5.76 -12.91
N ALA A 117 -2.38 5.10 -11.91
CA ALA A 117 -1.09 4.42 -12.01
C ALA A 117 -1.21 3.05 -12.70
N ALA A 118 -1.79 3.02 -13.90
CA ALA A 118 -2.03 1.82 -14.68
C ALA A 118 -1.15 1.80 -15.95
N PRO A 119 -0.29 0.79 -16.13
CA PRO A 119 0.27 0.52 -17.45
C PRO A 119 -0.79 -0.17 -18.34
N PRO A 120 -1.03 0.28 -19.59
CA PRO A 120 -1.72 -0.54 -20.58
C PRO A 120 -0.87 -1.78 -20.85
N LEU A 121 -1.48 -2.96 -20.96
CA LEU A 121 -0.76 -4.22 -21.12
C LEU A 121 -0.55 -4.59 -22.59
N GLU A 122 0.21 -3.81 -23.38
CA GLU A 122 0.53 -4.20 -24.77
C GLU A 122 1.96 -3.80 -25.22
N ASP A 123 2.70 -4.79 -25.76
CA ASP A 123 4.06 -4.77 -26.35
C ASP A 123 5.26 -4.31 -25.46
N ALA A 124 6.34 -5.09 -25.45
CA ALA A 124 7.50 -4.94 -24.56
C ALA A 124 8.30 -3.64 -24.76
N ALA A 125 8.32 -3.09 -25.98
CA ALA A 125 8.96 -1.80 -26.27
C ALA A 125 8.13 -0.63 -25.72
N ALA A 126 6.82 -0.65 -25.96
CA ALA A 126 5.88 0.30 -25.37
C ALA A 126 5.92 0.24 -23.84
N MET A 127 6.10 -0.95 -23.24
CA MET A 127 6.26 -1.11 -21.79
C MET A 127 7.49 -0.38 -21.23
N ALA A 128 8.57 -0.21 -22.00
CA ALA A 128 9.76 0.46 -21.51
C ALA A 128 9.57 1.97 -21.43
N GLU A 129 9.08 2.57 -22.51
CA GLU A 129 8.77 4.00 -22.59
C GLU A 129 7.65 4.37 -21.61
N GLN A 130 6.61 3.54 -21.51
CA GLN A 130 5.51 3.73 -20.56
C GLN A 130 5.98 3.68 -19.10
N ARG A 131 6.93 2.79 -18.76
CA ARG A 131 7.50 2.72 -17.39
C ARG A 131 8.26 3.99 -17.04
N ASP A 132 9.01 4.54 -17.98
CA ASP A 132 9.77 5.76 -17.74
C ASP A 132 8.82 6.95 -17.62
N HIS A 133 7.80 7.02 -18.46
CA HIS A 133 6.72 8.01 -18.33
C HIS A 133 5.99 7.90 -16.97
N LEU A 134 5.61 6.69 -16.54
CA LEU A 134 4.96 6.47 -15.25
C LEU A 134 5.87 6.87 -14.09
N ARG A 135 7.19 6.60 -14.17
CA ARG A 135 8.14 7.04 -13.14
C ARG A 135 8.24 8.56 -13.07
N GLU A 136 8.30 9.24 -14.21
CA GLU A 136 8.31 10.70 -14.27
C GLU A 136 7.01 11.29 -13.72
N LEU A 137 5.87 10.68 -14.06
CA LEU A 137 4.55 11.06 -13.55
C LEU A 137 4.45 10.88 -12.03
N LEU A 138 4.92 9.75 -11.50
CA LEU A 138 4.94 9.50 -10.05
C LEU A 138 5.94 10.40 -9.32
N ALA A 139 7.05 10.79 -9.95
CA ALA A 139 8.07 11.65 -9.37
C ALA A 139 7.68 13.13 -9.32
N ARG A 140 6.76 13.57 -10.21
CA ARG A 140 6.23 14.94 -10.22
C ARG A 140 4.90 15.08 -9.46
N ALA A 141 4.34 13.98 -8.99
CA ALA A 141 3.05 13.98 -8.32
C ALA A 141 3.16 14.52 -6.89
N ASP A 142 2.19 15.35 -6.51
CA ASP A 142 2.14 16.00 -5.21
C ASP A 142 1.52 15.07 -4.15
N ILE A 143 0.51 14.29 -4.58
CA ILE A 143 -0.22 13.37 -3.72
C ILE A 143 -0.35 12.01 -4.39
N GLY A 144 -0.05 10.97 -3.63
CA GLY A 144 -0.31 9.59 -3.98
C GLY A 144 -1.51 9.04 -3.23
N LEU A 145 -2.52 8.57 -3.94
CA LEU A 145 -3.73 8.00 -3.37
C LEU A 145 -3.78 6.48 -3.59
N SER A 146 -3.87 5.70 -2.52
CA SER A 146 -3.93 4.24 -2.62
C SER A 146 -5.06 3.65 -1.76
N GLY A 147 -5.50 2.45 -2.11
CA GLY A 147 -6.06 1.53 -1.12
C GLY A 147 -4.97 0.95 -0.21
N ALA A 148 -5.37 -0.01 0.63
CA ALA A 148 -4.48 -0.99 1.24
C ALA A 148 -5.23 -2.32 1.29
N ASP A 149 -4.53 -3.45 1.32
CA ASP A 149 -5.19 -4.75 1.53
C ASP A 149 -5.68 -4.85 2.98
N PHE A 150 -4.76 -4.57 3.91
CA PHE A 150 -5.02 -4.57 5.34
C PHE A 150 -4.26 -3.45 6.06
N VAL A 151 -4.73 -3.11 7.25
CA VAL A 151 -4.01 -2.23 8.18
C VAL A 151 -3.87 -2.91 9.53
N ILE A 152 -2.64 -3.02 9.99
CA ILE A 152 -2.27 -3.69 11.23
C ILE A 152 -2.41 -2.68 12.38
N ALA A 153 -3.40 -2.92 13.26
CA ALA A 153 -3.71 -2.05 14.37
C ALA A 153 -2.60 -2.01 15.43
N GLU A 154 -1.85 -3.09 15.63
CA GLU A 154 -0.79 -3.14 16.67
C GLU A 154 0.38 -2.19 16.45
N THR A 155 0.65 -1.81 15.20
CA THR A 155 1.82 -1.01 14.83
C THR A 155 1.49 0.21 13.97
N GLY A 156 0.23 0.38 13.57
CA GLY A 156 -0.15 1.40 12.59
C GLY A 156 0.52 1.17 11.24
N THR A 157 0.49 -0.08 10.75
CA THR A 157 1.17 -0.47 9.50
C THR A 157 0.18 -0.78 8.41
N LEU A 158 0.34 -0.19 7.24
CA LEU A 158 -0.44 -0.51 6.05
C LEU A 158 0.24 -1.65 5.27
N ALA A 159 -0.54 -2.62 4.82
CA ALA A 159 -0.09 -3.69 3.94
C ALA A 159 -0.63 -3.47 2.52
N LEU A 160 0.28 -3.30 1.56
CA LEU A 160 -0.01 -2.92 0.17
C LEU A 160 0.60 -3.92 -0.80
N SER A 161 -0.24 -4.70 -1.48
CA SER A 161 0.16 -5.64 -2.52
C SER A 161 0.25 -4.95 -3.87
N THR A 162 1.34 -5.18 -4.59
CA THR A 162 1.51 -4.63 -5.94
C THR A 162 0.80 -5.52 -6.96
N LEU A 163 -0.33 -5.03 -7.47
CA LEU A 163 -1.12 -5.59 -8.56
C LEU A 163 -1.06 -4.69 -9.82
N PRO A 164 -1.47 -5.18 -11.00
CA PRO A 164 -1.67 -4.31 -12.16
C PRO A 164 -2.58 -3.11 -11.79
N GLY A 165 -2.15 -1.88 -12.08
CA GLY A 165 -2.87 -0.67 -11.69
C GLY A 165 -2.58 -0.15 -10.25
N GLN A 166 -1.88 -0.95 -9.43
CA GLN A 166 -1.60 -0.64 -8.02
C GLN A 166 -0.08 -0.54 -7.80
N MET A 167 0.55 0.36 -8.56
CA MET A 167 2.00 0.52 -8.52
C MET A 167 2.46 1.03 -7.16
N ARG A 168 3.49 0.38 -6.60
CA ARG A 168 4.15 0.78 -5.35
C ARG A 168 4.64 2.23 -5.35
N GLY A 169 4.94 2.80 -6.52
CA GLY A 169 5.42 4.18 -6.60
C GLY A 169 4.42 5.23 -6.13
N VAL A 170 3.10 4.94 -6.18
CA VAL A 170 2.05 5.85 -5.69
C VAL A 170 2.18 6.09 -4.19
N SER A 171 2.53 5.07 -3.40
CA SER A 171 2.69 5.21 -1.95
C SER A 171 4.11 5.59 -1.51
N LEU A 172 5.05 5.78 -2.44
CA LEU A 172 6.46 5.97 -2.12
C LEU A 172 7.08 7.25 -2.68
N LEU A 173 6.68 7.69 -3.87
CA LEU A 173 7.32 8.83 -4.54
C LEU A 173 6.68 10.18 -4.20
N PRO A 174 5.35 10.31 -4.16
CA PRO A 174 4.71 11.56 -3.78
C PRO A 174 5.07 11.96 -2.35
N PRO A 175 5.26 13.27 -2.07
CA PRO A 175 5.59 13.75 -0.73
C PRO A 175 4.45 13.50 0.27
N VAL A 176 3.19 13.43 -0.20
CA VAL A 176 2.02 13.09 0.61
C VAL A 176 1.42 11.77 0.13
N HIS A 177 1.35 10.78 1.03
CA HIS A 177 0.66 9.52 0.77
C HIS A 177 -0.69 9.51 1.51
N VAL A 178 -1.77 9.35 0.76
CA VAL A 178 -3.13 9.17 1.29
C VAL A 178 -3.58 7.74 1.02
N ALA A 179 -3.95 7.02 2.06
CA ALA A 179 -4.49 5.67 1.97
C ALA A 179 -5.94 5.64 2.44
N VAL A 180 -6.80 4.97 1.68
CA VAL A 180 -8.22 4.77 2.02
C VAL A 180 -8.45 3.31 2.34
N VAL A 181 -9.09 3.03 3.47
CA VAL A 181 -9.40 1.67 3.92
C VAL A 181 -10.77 1.58 4.54
N LYS A 182 -11.37 0.40 4.50
CA LYS A 182 -12.59 0.07 5.23
C LYS A 182 -12.28 -0.48 6.62
N HIS A 183 -13.27 -0.41 7.51
CA HIS A 183 -13.20 -1.03 8.84
C HIS A 183 -12.85 -2.52 8.81
N SER A 184 -13.41 -3.29 7.87
CA SER A 184 -13.17 -4.72 7.70
C SER A 184 -11.73 -5.08 7.32
N GLN A 185 -10.94 -4.10 6.86
CA GLN A 185 -9.53 -4.29 6.47
C GLN A 185 -8.56 -4.08 7.64
N ILE A 186 -9.07 -3.70 8.82
CA ILE A 186 -8.23 -3.51 10.01
C ILE A 186 -8.05 -4.87 10.70
N VAL A 187 -6.80 -5.31 10.78
CA VAL A 187 -6.39 -6.55 11.44
C VAL A 187 -5.65 -6.25 12.74
N GLU A 188 -5.64 -7.20 13.67
CA GLU A 188 -4.98 -7.00 14.96
C GLU A 188 -3.45 -7.04 14.84
N SER A 189 -2.92 -8.05 14.15
CA SER A 189 -1.49 -8.34 14.13
C SER A 189 -0.92 -8.60 12.73
N MET A 190 0.41 -8.56 12.61
CA MET A 190 1.12 -8.99 11.41
C MET A 190 0.82 -10.45 11.04
N ALA A 191 0.67 -11.34 12.03
CA ALA A 191 0.36 -12.74 11.79
C ALA A 191 -1.01 -12.89 11.12
N ASP A 192 -2.01 -12.15 11.59
CA ASP A 192 -3.34 -12.13 11.00
C ASP A 192 -3.30 -11.56 9.58
N CYS A 193 -2.57 -10.47 9.37
CA CYS A 193 -2.38 -9.89 8.04
C CYS A 193 -1.83 -10.92 7.05
N LEU A 194 -0.76 -11.62 7.41
CA LEU A 194 -0.12 -12.61 6.53
C LEU A 194 -1.03 -13.81 6.26
N ALA A 195 -1.76 -14.29 7.28
CA ALA A 195 -2.73 -15.37 7.13
C ALA A 195 -3.87 -14.97 6.18
N MET A 196 -4.44 -13.78 6.36
CA MET A 196 -5.48 -13.19 5.51
C MET A 196 -5.00 -13.04 4.05
N LEU A 197 -3.80 -12.47 3.84
CA LEU A 197 -3.19 -12.29 2.52
C LEU A 197 -2.98 -13.63 1.78
N GLN A 198 -2.63 -14.69 2.50
CA GLN A 198 -2.46 -16.03 1.93
C GLN A 198 -3.81 -16.67 1.57
N ASP A 199 -4.79 -16.62 2.47
CA ASP A 199 -6.11 -17.25 2.29
C ASP A 199 -6.94 -16.57 1.19
N GLU A 200 -6.80 -15.25 1.03
CA GLU A 200 -7.46 -14.49 -0.05
C GLU A 200 -6.76 -14.63 -1.42
N GLY A 201 -5.68 -15.41 -1.51
CA GLY A 201 -4.93 -15.61 -2.75
C GLY A 201 -4.16 -14.38 -3.23
N GLN A 202 -4.07 -13.33 -2.41
CA GLN A 202 -3.28 -12.14 -2.75
C GLN A 202 -1.77 -12.46 -2.72
N VAL A 203 -1.35 -13.39 -1.88
CA VAL A 203 0.03 -13.91 -1.84
C VAL A 203 0.02 -15.39 -2.21
N ASP A 204 -0.09 -15.68 -3.51
CA ASP A 204 0.15 -17.01 -4.05
C ASP A 204 1.56 -17.11 -4.66
N ILE A 205 2.43 -17.87 -3.99
CA ILE A 205 3.82 -18.12 -4.39
C ILE A 205 3.89 -19.01 -5.65
N GLN A 206 2.86 -19.83 -5.89
CA GLN A 206 2.76 -20.72 -7.05
C GLN A 206 2.20 -20.00 -8.29
N GLU A 207 1.21 -19.12 -8.11
CA GLU A 207 0.59 -18.37 -9.22
C GLU A 207 1.26 -17.00 -9.53
N ARG A 208 2.18 -16.52 -8.68
CA ARG A 208 2.90 -15.23 -8.84
C ARG A 208 1.97 -14.02 -8.96
N LEU A 209 0.83 -14.04 -8.26
CA LEU A 209 -0.22 -13.02 -8.40
C LEU A 209 0.23 -11.62 -7.94
N THR A 210 1.11 -11.54 -6.93
CA THR A 210 1.74 -10.29 -6.47
C THR A 210 3.26 -10.40 -6.51
N SER A 211 3.91 -9.34 -7.00
CA SER A 211 5.38 -9.29 -7.09
C SER A 211 6.05 -8.75 -5.82
N CYS A 212 5.28 -8.05 -4.98
CA CYS A 212 5.76 -7.35 -3.78
C CYS A 212 4.58 -7.01 -2.87
N VAL A 213 4.74 -7.25 -1.56
CA VAL A 213 3.90 -6.68 -0.51
C VAL A 213 4.74 -5.64 0.23
N SER A 214 4.20 -4.43 0.39
CA SER A 214 4.85 -3.32 1.07
C SER A 214 4.17 -3.07 2.42
N PHE A 215 4.97 -3.05 3.48
CA PHE A 215 4.50 -2.71 4.82
C PHE A 215 4.98 -1.29 5.16
N ILE A 216 4.05 -0.35 5.32
CA ILE A 216 4.33 1.08 5.53
C ILE A 216 3.89 1.47 6.94
N THR A 217 4.85 1.90 7.77
CA THR A 217 4.60 2.28 9.17
C THR A 217 4.93 3.77 9.38
N GLY A 218 3.93 4.62 9.20
CA GLY A 218 4.10 6.08 9.27
C GLY A 218 4.80 6.68 8.05
N PRO A 219 5.01 8.01 8.05
CA PRO A 219 5.79 8.69 7.01
C PRO A 219 7.24 8.22 6.99
N SER A 220 7.90 8.43 5.85
CA SER A 220 9.31 8.09 5.63
C SER A 220 10.19 8.89 6.59
N ARG A 221 10.95 8.18 7.43
CA ARG A 221 11.89 8.76 8.39
C ARG A 221 13.28 8.19 8.11
N THR A 222 14.22 9.07 7.76
CA THR A 222 15.64 8.72 7.67
C THR A 222 16.34 9.33 8.87
N GLY A 223 16.92 8.49 9.73
CA GLY A 223 17.84 8.98 10.76
C GLY A 223 19.18 9.27 10.11
N ASP A 224 19.70 10.49 10.28
CA ASP A 224 21.11 10.76 10.02
C ASP A 224 21.96 10.06 11.10
N ILE A 225 23.22 9.73 10.80
CA ILE A 225 24.18 9.05 11.69
C ILE A 225 24.32 9.80 13.03
N GLU A 226 23.98 11.08 13.07
CA GLU A 226 24.00 11.96 14.24
C GLU A 226 22.68 11.99 15.05
N LEU A 227 21.75 11.06 14.82
CA LEU A 227 20.45 10.94 15.53
C LEU A 227 19.47 12.11 15.34
N SER A 228 19.71 13.01 14.39
CA SER A 228 18.66 13.93 13.92
C SER A 228 17.74 13.21 12.94
N LEU A 229 16.47 13.04 13.32
CA LEU A 229 15.46 12.48 12.42
C LEU A 229 15.08 13.52 11.37
N THR A 230 15.37 13.22 10.10
CA THR A 230 14.86 14.00 8.96
C THR A 230 13.74 13.21 8.31
N VAL A 231 12.54 13.80 8.26
CA VAL A 231 11.35 13.19 7.66
C VAL A 231 11.34 13.50 6.16
N GLY A 232 10.91 12.55 5.32
CA GLY A 232 10.61 12.78 3.90
C GLY A 232 11.80 12.73 2.93
N VAL A 233 12.96 12.17 3.30
CA VAL A 233 14.16 12.14 2.43
C VAL A 233 14.10 11.03 1.36
N HIS A 234 13.47 9.90 1.67
CA HIS A 234 13.46 8.70 0.83
C HIS A 234 12.05 8.15 0.52
N GLY A 235 11.01 8.89 0.90
CA GLY A 235 9.61 8.55 0.68
C GLY A 235 8.68 9.66 1.18
N PRO A 236 7.38 9.39 1.35
CA PRO A 236 6.41 10.41 1.72
C PRO A 236 6.79 11.07 3.05
N GLY A 237 6.78 12.41 3.07
CA GLY A 237 6.95 13.18 4.30
C GLY A 237 5.72 13.10 5.20
N GLU A 238 4.56 12.83 4.62
CA GLU A 238 3.27 12.72 5.31
C GLU A 238 2.50 11.48 4.87
N LEU A 239 1.81 10.87 5.83
CA LEU A 239 0.94 9.72 5.63
C LEU A 239 -0.43 10.01 6.23
N HIS A 240 -1.47 9.97 5.42
CA HIS A 240 -2.86 10.14 5.84
C HIS A 240 -3.62 8.84 5.62
N LEU A 241 -4.27 8.35 6.67
CA LEU A 241 -5.16 7.19 6.60
C LEU A 241 -6.60 7.65 6.77
N ILE A 242 -7.42 7.38 5.75
CA ILE A 242 -8.86 7.59 5.77
C ILE A 242 -9.52 6.24 6.06
N ILE A 243 -10.18 6.13 7.20
CA ILE A 243 -10.99 4.96 7.56
C ILE A 243 -12.43 5.29 7.14
N LEU A 244 -12.92 4.60 6.11
CA LEU A 244 -14.28 4.73 5.63
C LEU A 244 -15.19 3.82 6.45
N ASP A 245 -16.20 4.42 7.08
CA ASP A 245 -17.28 3.70 7.72
C ASP A 245 -18.23 3.21 6.63
N ASP A 246 -18.33 1.88 6.47
CA ASP A 246 -19.29 1.26 5.57
C ASP A 246 -20.52 0.84 6.40
N PRO A 247 -21.71 1.41 6.15
CA PRO A 247 -22.92 1.02 6.89
C PRO A 247 -23.27 -0.47 6.68
N SER A 248 -22.83 -1.09 5.58
CA SER A 248 -23.03 -2.54 5.35
C SER A 248 -22.18 -3.43 6.25
N ASP A 249 -21.18 -2.87 6.93
CA ASP A 249 -20.28 -3.58 7.83
C ASP A 249 -20.79 -3.54 9.28
N THR A 250 -21.86 -2.77 9.56
CA THR A 250 -22.46 -2.59 10.90
C THR A 250 -23.65 -3.52 11.13
N ASP A 251 -24.24 -4.05 10.06
CA ASP A 251 -25.36 -4.99 10.10
C ASP A 251 -24.94 -6.35 9.49
N ILE A 252 -24.66 -7.33 10.37
CA ILE A 252 -24.92 -8.80 10.32
C ILE A 252 -24.13 -9.48 11.44
#